data_AF-A0A519UUR5-F1
#
_entry.id   AF-A0A519UUR5-F1
#
_cell.length_a   1.000
_cell.length_b   1.000
_cell.length_c   1.000
_cell.angle_alpha   90.00
_cell.angle_beta   90.00
_cell.angle_gamma   90.00
#
_symmetry.space_group_name_H-M   'P 1'
#
loop_
_entity.id
_entity.type
_entity.pdbx_description
1 polymer ?
#
loop_
_entity_poly.entity_id
_entity_poly.type
_entity_poly.pdbx_seq_one_letter_code
_entity_poly.pdbx_strand_id
1 'polypeptide(L)'
;DDKNDDSVEDQLKKSRERILRLKDLSLKLRTTNGLQELENEPAYKRKQMQLQQVQHSSESQVSRFTLSNDEDGSTEIRPNNSFLHDNVD
;
A
#
# COMPACT_ATOMS: atom_id res chain seq x y z
N ASP A 1 7.35 -20.24 -19.72
CA ASP A 1 7.88 -21.15 -18.69
C ASP A 1 8.96 -20.41 -17.92
N ASP A 2 8.58 -19.53 -17.00
CA ASP A 2 8.22 -19.81 -15.60
C ASP A 2 9.48 -20.18 -14.79
N LYS A 3 10.27 -19.19 -14.34
CA LYS A 3 10.29 -18.70 -12.93
C LYS A 3 10.41 -19.78 -11.84
N ASN A 4 10.87 -21.00 -12.14
CA ASN A 4 10.98 -22.10 -11.18
C ASN A 4 12.42 -22.56 -10.90
N ASP A 5 13.39 -21.65 -10.98
CA ASP A 5 14.79 -21.96 -10.61
C ASP A 5 15.31 -20.98 -9.55
N ASP A 6 14.49 -20.72 -8.52
CA ASP A 6 15.08 -20.44 -7.20
C ASP A 6 15.87 -21.71 -6.85
N SER A 7 17.21 -21.64 -6.94
CA SER A 7 18.12 -22.75 -6.62
C SER A 7 17.68 -23.42 -5.31
N VAL A 8 17.79 -24.75 -5.21
CA VAL A 8 17.45 -25.50 -3.98
C VAL A 8 18.12 -24.88 -2.74
N GLU A 9 19.31 -24.29 -2.92
CA GLU A 9 20.01 -23.52 -1.89
C GLU A 9 19.25 -22.26 -1.45
N ASP A 10 18.69 -21.49 -2.39
CA ASP A 10 17.88 -20.31 -2.09
C ASP A 10 16.58 -20.67 -1.36
N GLN A 11 15.94 -21.77 -1.74
CA GLN A 11 14.76 -22.29 -1.03
C GLN A 11 15.12 -22.71 0.40
N LEU A 12 16.26 -23.41 0.57
CA LEU A 12 16.77 -23.81 1.88
C LEU A 12 17.11 -22.58 2.75
N LYS A 13 17.74 -21.56 2.17
CA LYS A 13 18.05 -20.29 2.84
C LYS A 13 16.78 -19.56 3.28
N LYS A 14 15.79 -19.40 2.39
CA LYS A 14 14.49 -18.79 2.69
C LYS A 14 13.76 -19.55 3.82
N SER A 15 13.78 -20.89 3.78
CA SER A 15 13.14 -21.70 4.82
C SER A 15 13.82 -21.55 6.19
N ARG A 16 15.16 -21.53 6.24
CA ARG A 16 15.92 -21.27 7.48
C ARG A 16 15.59 -19.89 8.05
N GLU A 17 15.60 -18.87 7.22
CA GLU A 17 15.26 -17.50 7.62
C GLU A 17 13.82 -17.42 8.17
N ARG A 18 12.87 -18.09 7.52
CA ARG A 18 11.48 -18.18 7.99
C ARG A 18 11.40 -18.84 9.36
N ILE A 19 12.10 -19.95 9.59
CA ILE A 19 12.12 -20.64 10.88
C ILE A 19 12.69 -19.73 11.97
N LEU A 20 13.80 -19.03 11.69
CA LEU A 20 14.42 -18.10 12.64
C LEU A 20 13.46 -16.96 13.01
N ARG A 21 12.80 -16.33 12.02
CA ARG A 21 11.80 -15.29 12.25
C ARG A 21 10.64 -15.77 13.12
N LEU A 22 10.12 -16.98 12.86
CA LEU A 22 9.03 -17.55 13.64
C LEU A 22 9.44 -17.83 15.09
N LYS A 23 10.67 -18.30 15.32
CA LYS A 23 11.22 -18.51 16.66
C LYS A 23 11.36 -17.20 17.43
N ASP A 24 11.92 -16.17 16.80
CA ASP A 24 12.06 -14.84 17.39
C ASP A 24 10.68 -14.24 17.74
N LEU A 25 9.72 -14.33 16.81
CA LEU A 25 8.34 -13.89 17.07
C LEU A 25 7.72 -14.64 18.25
N SER A 26 7.86 -15.96 18.29
CA SER A 26 7.32 -16.79 19.39
C SER A 26 7.99 -16.50 20.73
N LEU A 27 9.24 -16.04 20.74
CA LEU A 27 9.94 -15.62 21.96
C LEU A 27 9.41 -14.26 22.43
N LYS A 28 9.30 -13.30 21.51
CA LYS A 28 8.76 -11.95 21.79
C LYS A 28 7.32 -11.97 22.30
N LEU A 29 6.47 -12.84 21.74
CA LEU A 29 5.08 -13.00 22.20
C LEU A 29 4.97 -13.68 23.57
N ARG A 30 6.01 -14.38 24.03
CA ARG A 30 6.02 -15.05 25.35
C ARG A 30 6.49 -14.15 26.47
N THR A 31 7.18 -13.04 26.17
CA THR A 31 7.63 -12.09 27.18
C THR A 31 6.62 -10.95 27.32
N THR A 32 6.37 -10.53 28.56
CA THR A 32 5.46 -9.40 28.83
C THR A 32 5.94 -8.13 28.16
N ASN A 33 7.25 -7.87 28.19
CA ASN A 33 7.86 -6.70 27.58
C ASN A 33 7.75 -6.73 26.04
N GLY A 34 8.00 -7.88 25.42
CA GLY A 34 7.89 -8.03 23.97
C GLY A 34 6.45 -7.90 23.48
N LEU A 35 5.48 -8.40 24.25
CA LEU A 35 4.07 -8.20 23.96
C LEU A 35 3.65 -6.73 24.07
N GLN A 36 4.08 -6.05 25.13
CA GLN A 36 3.77 -4.64 25.36
C GLN A 36 4.34 -3.72 24.26
N GLU A 37 5.55 -4.00 23.76
CA GLU A 37 6.09 -3.29 22.59
C GLU A 37 5.23 -3.50 21.33
N LEU A 38 4.71 -4.72 21.12
CA LEU A 38 3.89 -5.06 19.96
C LEU A 38 2.48 -4.43 19.99
N GLU A 39 1.96 -4.14 21.18
CA GLU A 39 0.62 -3.57 21.38
C GLU A 39 0.64 -2.03 21.35
N ASN A 40 1.65 -1.40 21.95
CA ASN A 40 1.66 0.06 22.14
C ASN A 40 2.00 0.85 20.88
N GLU A 41 2.79 0.29 19.97
CA GLU A 41 3.23 0.99 18.76
C GLU A 41 2.95 0.20 17.49
N PRO A 42 2.45 0.82 16.41
CA PRO A 42 2.20 0.13 15.15
C PRO A 42 3.50 -0.37 14.50
N ALA A 43 3.37 -1.45 13.72
CA ALA A 43 4.52 -2.17 13.16
C ALA A 43 5.47 -1.30 12.29
N TYR A 44 4.94 -0.31 11.58
CA TYR A 44 5.75 0.58 10.74
C TYR A 44 6.66 1.49 11.59
N LYS A 45 6.16 2.00 12.74
CA LYS A 45 6.96 2.78 13.69
C LYS A 45 8.04 1.92 14.35
N ARG A 46 7.67 0.73 14.84
CA ARG A 46 8.62 -0.23 15.44
C ARG A 46 9.76 -0.62 14.50
N LYS A 47 9.49 -0.65 13.19
CA LYS A 47 10.47 -0.96 12.15
C LYS A 47 11.20 0.26 11.58
N GLN A 48 10.96 1.46 12.11
CA GLN A 48 11.50 2.72 11.59
C GLN A 48 11.21 2.92 10.08
N MET A 49 10.04 2.44 9.65
CA MET A 49 9.58 2.53 8.26
C MET A 49 8.75 3.81 8.10
N GLN A 50 9.24 4.73 7.26
CA GLN A 50 8.49 5.91 6.87
C GLN A 50 7.46 5.53 5.79
N LEU A 51 6.18 5.69 6.12
CA LEU A 51 5.10 5.53 5.15
C LEU A 51 5.06 6.77 4.24
N GLN A 52 4.83 6.56 2.95
CA GLN A 52 4.52 7.66 2.04
C GLN A 52 3.13 8.18 2.39
N GLN A 53 3.01 9.51 2.51
CA GLN A 53 1.73 10.17 2.68
C GLN A 53 1.01 10.15 1.34
N VAL A 54 0.20 9.10 1.14
CA VAL A 54 -0.72 9.00 0.00
C VAL A 54 -2.06 9.60 0.38
N GLN A 55 -2.74 10.18 -0.60
CA GLN A 55 -4.09 10.71 -0.40
C GLN A 55 -5.01 9.60 0.10
N HIS A 56 -5.83 9.94 1.10
CA HIS A 56 -6.72 8.96 1.71
C HIS A 56 -7.71 8.44 0.66
N SER A 57 -8.09 7.16 0.73
CA SER A 57 -9.00 6.56 -0.26
C SER A 57 -10.39 7.22 -0.35
N SER A 58 -10.80 7.94 0.71
CA SER A 58 -12.03 8.73 0.71
C SER A 58 -11.86 10.11 0.07
N GLU A 59 -10.63 10.54 -0.22
CA GLU A 59 -10.40 11.75 -0.99
C GLU A 59 -10.71 11.46 -2.45
N SER A 60 -11.71 12.17 -2.97
CA SER A 60 -12.15 12.01 -4.34
C SER A 60 -11.14 12.64 -5.31
N GLN A 61 -10.52 11.81 -6.16
CA GLN A 61 -9.74 12.26 -7.31
C GLN A 61 -10.68 12.67 -8.46
N VAL A 62 -11.53 13.66 -8.23
CA VAL A 62 -12.41 14.18 -9.28
C VAL A 62 -11.60 15.04 -10.23
N SER A 63 -11.35 14.50 -11.43
CA SER A 63 -10.84 15.30 -12.54
C SER A 63 -11.84 16.41 -12.84
N ARG A 64 -11.43 17.67 -12.69
CA ARG A 64 -12.21 18.84 -13.12
C ARG A 64 -12.36 18.90 -14.64
N PHE A 65 -11.59 18.10 -15.37
CA PHE A 65 -11.61 18.06 -16.82
C PHE A 65 -12.57 17.00 -17.36
N THR A 66 -13.31 17.34 -18.41
CA THR A 66 -14.16 16.42 -19.19
C THR A 66 -13.62 16.25 -20.59
N LEU A 67 -13.75 15.04 -21.14
CA LEU A 67 -13.46 14.76 -22.54
C LEU A 67 -14.75 14.97 -23.35
N SER A 68 -14.73 15.84 -24.35
CA SER A 68 -15.86 16.09 -25.25
C SER A 68 -15.39 16.12 -26.69
N ASN A 69 -16.28 15.77 -27.63
CA ASN A 69 -16.01 15.94 -29.04
C ASN A 69 -16.58 17.29 -29.50
N ASP A 70 -15.79 18.05 -30.24
CA ASP A 70 -16.23 19.30 -30.87
C ASP A 70 -17.11 19.03 -32.11
N GLU A 71 -17.74 20.06 -32.68
CA GLU A 71 -18.59 19.95 -33.89
C GLU A 71 -17.86 19.30 -35.09
N ASP A 72 -16.54 19.47 -35.16
CA ASP A 72 -15.67 18.91 -36.20
C ASP A 72 -15.21 17.46 -35.89
N GLY A 73 -15.70 16.84 -34.81
CA GLY A 73 -15.38 15.46 -34.42
C GLY A 73 -14.02 15.28 -33.75
N SER A 74 -13.29 16.36 -33.45
CA SER A 74 -12.05 16.31 -32.69
C SER A 74 -12.30 16.21 -31.18
N THR A 75 -11.58 15.31 -30.52
CA THR A 75 -11.62 15.15 -29.06
C THR A 75 -10.85 16.27 -28.35
N GLU A 76 -11.52 17.02 -27.48
CA GLU A 76 -10.96 18.10 -26.66
C GLU A 76 -11.11 17.79 -25.15
N ILE A 77 -10.15 18.26 -24.35
CA ILE A 77 -10.21 18.27 -22.88
C ILE A 77 -10.72 19.63 -22.41
N ARG A 78 -11.91 19.69 -21.81
CA ARG A 78 -12.52 20.94 -21.30
C ARG A 78 -12.39 21.05 -19.77
N PRO A 79 -12.04 22.23 -19.21
CA PRO A 79 -11.78 22.42 -17.77
C PRO A 79 -13.02 22.56 -16.88
N ASN A 80 -14.22 22.67 -17.46
CA ASN A 80 -15.46 22.94 -16.73
C ASN A 80 -16.40 21.72 -16.76
N ASN A 81 -16.19 20.76 -15.86
CA ASN A 81 -17.08 19.62 -15.70
C ASN A 81 -18.43 20.04 -15.09
N SER A 82 -19.48 20.15 -15.92
CA SER A 82 -20.84 20.52 -15.47
C SER A 82 -21.54 19.48 -14.59
N PHE A 83 -21.01 18.27 -14.47
CA PHE A 83 -21.57 17.19 -13.63
C PHE A 83 -20.94 17.14 -12.23
N LEU A 84 -19.94 17.98 -11.96
CA LEU A 84 -19.30 18.06 -10.65
C LEU A 84 -19.94 19.19 -9.83
N HIS A 85 -20.76 18.84 -8.85
CA HIS A 85 -21.38 19.81 -7.94
C HIS A 85 -20.38 20.21 -6.86
N ASP A 86 -19.77 21.40 -6.99
CA ASP A 86 -18.62 21.85 -6.20
C ASP A 86 -18.95 22.15 -4.71
N ASN A 87 -20.22 22.07 -4.28
CA ASN A 87 -20.63 22.23 -2.87
C ASN A 87 -21.98 21.53 -2.60
N VAL A 88 -21.94 20.24 -2.31
CA VAL A 88 -23.08 19.54 -1.70
C VAL A 88 -22.91 19.60 -0.17
N ASP A 89 -23.79 20.36 0.50
CA ASP A 89 -23.91 20.43 1.97
C ASP A 89 -24.35 19.08 2.58
#